data_AF-A0A7G8T7L4-F1
#
_entry.id   AF-A0A7G8T7L4-F1
#
_cell.length_a   1.000
_cell.length_b   1.000
_cell.length_c   1.000
_cell.angle_alpha   90.00
_cell.angle_beta   90.00
_cell.angle_gamma   90.00
#
_symmetry.space_group_name_H-M   'P 1'
#
loop_
_entity.id
_entity.type
_entity.pdbx_description
1 polymer ?
#
loop_
_entity_poly.entity_id
_entity_poly.type
_entity_poly.pdbx_seq_one_letter_code
_entity_poly.pdbx_strand_id
1 'polypeptide(L)'
;MKTMKIIITAGGISEKIDGVRKITNSGTGRLGSLTAEELVRRGGDRIEKIYYVCAPGSAVPRADAEVIPVQGAEEANTVLERLLTRENIGAVIHSMAVSDYAVDRVTTAENLAGFLADRLSSADRQEFRSTRALAEFLLECINRNDRLLDRSRKVSSELDHMLLMMRRTPKLIGLVKALRPSAVLVGFKLLKGVDRQTLLNAGHEVMKKNSCDLVLANDQTEISGDRHVGYLLSPDGSFERYETKAEISAGIAGRVLSLLEKRERQ
;
A
#
# COMPACT_ATOMS: atom_id res chain seq x y z
N MET A 1 2.94 30.07 15.70
CA MET A 1 3.42 28.69 15.47
C MET A 1 3.15 28.35 14.01
N LYS A 2 4.01 27.56 13.36
CA LYS A 2 3.83 27.22 11.95
C LYS A 2 2.68 26.21 11.81
N THR A 3 1.82 26.43 10.84
CA THR A 3 0.72 25.51 10.52
C THR A 3 1.25 24.32 9.71
N MET A 4 0.59 23.17 9.82
CA MET A 4 1.08 21.89 9.32
C MET A 4 0.07 21.26 8.37
N LYS A 5 0.57 20.79 7.23
CA LYS A 5 -0.18 19.96 6.29
C LYS A 5 0.19 18.49 6.45
N ILE A 6 -0.79 17.62 6.54
CA ILE A 6 -0.60 16.19 6.78
C ILE A 6 -1.24 15.39 5.65
N ILE A 7 -0.57 14.32 5.21
CA ILE A 7 -1.17 13.30 4.35
C ILE A 7 -1.50 12.08 5.20
N ILE A 8 -2.69 11.55 5.04
CA ILE A 8 -3.05 10.22 5.57
C ILE A 8 -3.51 9.38 4.39
N THR A 9 -2.81 8.26 4.16
CA THR A 9 -3.29 7.27 3.19
C THR A 9 -4.06 6.19 3.94
N ALA A 10 -5.24 5.80 3.47
CA ALA A 10 -6.06 4.82 4.17
C ALA A 10 -6.86 3.90 3.22
N GLY A 11 -7.36 2.80 3.78
CA GLY A 11 -8.18 1.84 3.03
C GLY A 11 -7.36 0.83 2.25
N GLY A 12 -8.06 -0.15 1.67
CA GLY A 12 -7.49 -1.15 0.79
C GLY A 12 -7.76 -0.81 -0.66
N ILE A 13 -6.69 -0.52 -1.41
CA ILE A 13 -6.80 -0.22 -2.84
C ILE A 13 -7.20 -1.46 -3.64
N SER A 14 -7.69 -1.21 -4.85
CA SER A 14 -8.24 -2.21 -5.76
C SER A 14 -7.60 -2.14 -7.15
N GLU A 15 -7.03 -3.25 -7.59
CA GLU A 15 -6.44 -3.39 -8.92
C GLU A 15 -7.47 -4.02 -9.89
N LYS A 16 -7.77 -3.32 -10.98
CA LYS A 16 -8.80 -3.76 -11.95
C LYS A 16 -8.35 -5.02 -12.69
N ILE A 17 -9.19 -6.05 -12.66
CA ILE A 17 -9.05 -7.21 -13.54
C ILE A 17 -9.58 -6.84 -14.93
N ASP A 18 -10.80 -6.32 -14.98
CA ASP A 18 -11.52 -5.90 -16.18
C ASP A 18 -12.50 -4.75 -15.87
N GLY A 19 -13.44 -4.45 -16.78
CA GLY A 19 -14.42 -3.37 -16.60
C GLY A 19 -15.38 -3.53 -15.40
N VAL A 20 -15.43 -4.70 -14.74
CA VAL A 20 -16.36 -5.01 -13.64
C VAL A 20 -15.63 -5.55 -12.40
N ARG A 21 -14.63 -6.41 -12.59
CA ARG A 21 -13.96 -7.16 -11.52
C ARG A 21 -12.66 -6.48 -11.10
N LYS A 22 -12.30 -6.63 -9.82
CA LYS A 22 -11.10 -6.06 -9.21
C LYS A 22 -10.57 -6.94 -8.08
N ILE A 23 -9.27 -6.86 -7.81
CA ILE A 23 -8.61 -7.48 -6.65
C ILE A 23 -8.42 -6.39 -5.60
N THR A 24 -8.98 -6.58 -4.41
CA THR A 24 -9.02 -5.54 -3.36
C THR A 24 -8.34 -6.03 -2.09
N ASN A 25 -7.45 -5.20 -1.54
CA ASN A 25 -6.92 -5.43 -0.19
C ASN A 25 -7.97 -5.15 0.87
N SER A 26 -7.97 -5.86 2.00
CA SER A 26 -9.04 -5.83 3.02
C SER A 26 -9.01 -4.64 3.99
N GLY A 27 -8.27 -3.58 3.68
CA GLY A 27 -8.15 -2.41 4.55
C GLY A 27 -9.45 -1.59 4.60
N THR A 28 -10.03 -1.40 5.79
CA THR A 28 -11.29 -0.64 5.96
C THR A 28 -11.10 0.88 6.05
N GLY A 29 -9.88 1.34 6.30
CA GLY A 29 -9.56 2.76 6.51
C GLY A 29 -9.90 3.32 7.90
N ARG A 30 -10.62 2.57 8.75
CA ARG A 30 -11.10 3.05 10.07
C ARG A 30 -9.99 3.59 10.96
N LEU A 31 -8.82 2.93 11.00
CA LEU A 31 -7.71 3.40 11.80
C LEU A 31 -7.13 4.73 11.30
N GLY A 32 -6.95 4.88 9.99
CA GLY A 32 -6.51 6.15 9.40
C GLY A 32 -7.52 7.29 9.66
N SER A 33 -8.82 6.98 9.57
CA SER A 33 -9.91 7.91 9.87
C SER A 33 -9.84 8.44 11.30
N LEU A 34 -9.74 7.53 12.28
CA LEU A 34 -9.62 7.90 13.70
C LEU A 34 -8.33 8.67 14.00
N THR A 35 -7.23 8.34 13.31
CA THR A 35 -5.97 9.09 13.45
C THR A 35 -6.10 10.52 12.93
N ALA A 36 -6.85 10.75 11.84
CA ALA A 36 -7.12 12.09 11.33
C ALA A 36 -7.92 12.92 12.34
N GLU A 37 -8.98 12.33 12.91
CA GLU A 37 -9.81 12.97 13.94
C GLU A 37 -8.97 13.37 15.16
N GLU A 38 -8.08 12.48 15.58
CA GLU A 38 -7.21 12.74 16.73
C GLU A 38 -6.14 13.80 16.46
N LEU A 39 -5.59 13.84 15.24
CA LEU A 39 -4.65 14.90 14.84
C LEU A 39 -5.32 16.27 14.88
N VAL A 40 -6.55 16.40 14.37
CA VAL A 40 -7.30 17.66 14.46
C VAL A 40 -7.62 18.00 15.93
N ARG A 41 -8.11 17.02 16.70
CA ARG A 41 -8.48 17.23 18.11
C ARG A 41 -7.31 17.70 18.97
N ARG A 42 -6.12 17.14 18.77
CA ARG A 42 -4.91 17.47 19.56
C ARG A 42 -4.13 18.64 18.99
N GLY A 43 -4.06 18.76 17.67
CA GLY A 43 -3.27 19.78 16.98
C GLY A 43 -3.98 21.13 16.89
N GLY A 44 -5.33 21.14 16.90
CA GLY A 44 -6.13 22.35 16.81
C GLY A 44 -5.74 23.20 15.59
N ASP A 45 -5.59 24.50 15.79
CA ASP A 45 -5.24 25.48 14.76
C ASP A 45 -3.87 25.25 14.11
N ARG A 46 -3.06 24.34 14.65
CA ARG A 46 -1.77 23.95 14.04
C ARG A 46 -1.96 23.02 12.85
N ILE A 47 -3.09 22.31 12.76
CA ILE A 47 -3.41 21.49 11.60
C ILE A 47 -4.07 22.40 10.55
N GLU A 48 -3.29 22.82 9.56
CA GLU A 48 -3.81 23.62 8.46
C GLU A 48 -4.76 22.80 7.58
N LYS A 49 -4.33 21.57 7.28
CA LYS A 49 -4.99 20.72 6.30
C LYS A 49 -4.58 19.28 6.45
N ILE A 50 -5.56 18.39 6.35
CA ILE A 50 -5.34 16.95 6.17
C ILE A 50 -5.78 16.57 4.76
N TYR A 51 -4.86 16.00 3.99
CA TYR A 51 -5.15 15.31 2.74
C TYR A 51 -5.39 13.83 3.05
N TYR A 52 -6.64 13.39 2.97
CA TYR A 52 -7.04 12.02 3.25
C TYR A 52 -7.17 11.23 1.95
N VAL A 53 -6.08 10.59 1.55
CA VAL A 53 -5.98 9.81 0.30
C VAL A 53 -6.48 8.39 0.57
N CYS A 54 -7.63 7.99 0.05
CA CYS A 54 -8.23 6.71 0.42
C CYS A 54 -8.91 5.94 -0.71
N ALA A 55 -9.00 4.62 -0.54
CA ALA A 55 -9.76 3.79 -1.47
C ALA A 55 -11.27 4.08 -1.39
N PRO A 56 -12.01 4.06 -2.52
CA PRO A 56 -13.47 4.20 -2.51
C PRO A 56 -14.14 3.20 -1.56
N GLY A 57 -15.07 3.67 -0.74
CA GLY A 57 -15.77 2.86 0.26
C GLY A 57 -15.02 2.67 1.59
N SER A 58 -13.84 3.28 1.76
CA SER A 58 -13.14 3.32 3.04
C SER A 58 -13.87 4.23 4.04
N ALA A 59 -13.67 3.97 5.34
CA ALA A 59 -14.05 4.93 6.36
C ALA A 59 -13.32 6.27 6.14
N VAL A 60 -14.08 7.37 6.21
CA VAL A 60 -13.58 8.74 6.08
C VAL A 60 -13.74 9.46 7.43
N PRO A 61 -12.81 10.37 7.77
CA PRO A 61 -12.87 11.08 9.04
C PRO A 61 -14.07 12.02 9.11
N ARG A 62 -14.60 12.21 10.32
CA ARG A 62 -15.63 13.23 10.60
C ARG A 62 -15.04 14.64 10.76
N ALA A 63 -13.75 14.73 11.02
CA ALA A 63 -13.03 16.00 11.11
C ALA A 63 -12.78 16.62 9.73
N ASP A 64 -12.43 17.91 9.70
CA ASP A 64 -12.14 18.62 8.46
C ASP A 64 -10.88 18.04 7.78
N ALA A 65 -11.10 17.43 6.61
CA ALA A 65 -10.07 16.81 5.78
C ALA A 65 -10.49 16.83 4.31
N GLU A 66 -9.54 17.11 3.41
CA GLU A 66 -9.76 16.96 1.98
C GLU A 66 -9.65 15.48 1.61
N VAL A 67 -10.78 14.85 1.32
CA VAL A 67 -10.84 13.45 0.90
C VAL A 67 -10.49 13.33 -0.58
N ILE A 68 -9.45 12.55 -0.88
CA ILE A 68 -8.96 12.30 -2.25
C ILE A 68 -9.11 10.80 -2.54
N PRO A 69 -10.16 10.39 -3.28
CA PRO A 69 -10.35 8.98 -3.61
C PRO A 69 -9.30 8.51 -4.61
N VAL A 70 -8.76 7.30 -4.39
CA VAL A 70 -7.82 6.63 -5.31
C VAL A 70 -8.16 5.15 -5.45
N GLN A 71 -8.17 4.62 -6.67
CA GLN A 71 -8.57 3.24 -6.90
C GLN A 71 -7.41 2.26 -6.72
N GLY A 72 -6.26 2.49 -7.36
CA GLY A 72 -5.12 1.55 -7.41
C GLY A 72 -3.79 2.19 -7.02
N ALA A 73 -2.73 1.38 -7.03
CA ALA A 73 -1.42 1.79 -6.52
C ALA A 73 -0.79 2.90 -7.37
N GLU A 74 -0.94 2.84 -8.69
CA GLU A 74 -0.43 3.85 -9.62
C GLU A 74 -1.07 5.21 -9.39
N GLU A 75 -2.40 5.25 -9.24
CA GLU A 75 -3.12 6.50 -9.00
C GLU A 75 -2.75 7.10 -7.64
N ALA A 76 -2.68 6.26 -6.61
CA ALA A 76 -2.21 6.66 -5.29
C ALA A 76 -0.77 7.18 -5.33
N ASN A 77 0.10 6.58 -6.14
CA ASN A 77 1.47 7.03 -6.37
C ASN A 77 1.49 8.43 -7.00
N THR A 78 0.74 8.67 -8.08
CA THR A 78 0.63 9.98 -8.74
C THR A 78 0.09 11.06 -7.80
N VAL A 79 -0.93 10.74 -7.00
CA VAL A 79 -1.51 11.68 -6.02
C VAL A 79 -0.48 12.02 -4.94
N LEU A 80 0.21 11.02 -4.39
CA LEU A 80 1.24 11.24 -3.37
C LEU A 80 2.39 12.09 -3.91
N GLU A 81 2.91 11.77 -5.09
CA GLU A 81 3.99 12.54 -5.73
C GLU A 81 3.58 14.01 -5.93
N ARG A 82 2.36 14.24 -6.46
CA ARG A 82 1.82 15.59 -6.64
C ARG A 82 1.76 16.36 -5.32
N LEU A 83 1.19 15.75 -4.27
CA LEU A 83 1.03 16.40 -2.96
C LEU A 83 2.39 16.66 -2.30
N LEU A 84 3.29 15.68 -2.31
CA LEU A 84 4.62 15.78 -1.71
C LEU A 84 5.51 16.82 -2.41
N THR A 85 5.31 17.05 -3.70
CA THR A 85 6.07 18.07 -4.45
C THR A 85 5.46 19.47 -4.33
N ARG A 86 4.13 19.59 -4.34
CA ARG A 86 3.46 20.90 -4.40
C ARG A 86 3.16 21.51 -3.03
N GLU A 87 2.94 20.68 -2.02
CA GLU A 87 2.54 21.13 -0.69
C GLU A 87 3.70 21.06 0.29
N ASN A 88 3.73 21.95 1.29
CA ASN A 88 4.68 21.82 2.39
C ASN A 88 4.21 20.79 3.44
N ILE A 89 4.32 19.51 3.10
CA ILE A 89 3.86 18.41 3.95
C ILE A 89 4.78 18.23 5.16
N GLY A 90 4.22 18.35 6.36
CA GLY A 90 4.90 18.13 7.63
C GLY A 90 4.92 16.66 8.04
N ALA A 91 3.84 15.92 7.79
CA ALA A 91 3.76 14.50 8.14
C ALA A 91 2.99 13.67 7.11
N VAL A 92 3.34 12.39 7.01
CA VAL A 92 2.64 11.37 6.24
C VAL A 92 2.37 10.16 7.13
N ILE A 93 1.10 9.81 7.29
CA ILE A 93 0.66 8.59 7.97
C ILE A 93 0.21 7.60 6.91
N HIS A 94 1.07 6.62 6.59
CA HIS A 94 0.87 5.69 5.49
C HIS A 94 0.16 4.41 5.95
N SER A 95 -1.13 4.53 6.30
CA SER A 95 -1.96 3.42 6.82
C SER A 95 -2.73 2.63 5.75
N MET A 96 -2.48 2.90 4.46
CA MET A 96 -3.17 2.26 3.34
C MET A 96 -2.66 0.84 3.14
N ALA A 97 -3.57 -0.10 2.89
CA ALA A 97 -3.22 -1.45 2.48
C ALA A 97 -2.97 -1.46 0.97
N VAL A 98 -1.74 -1.15 0.57
CA VAL A 98 -1.29 -1.08 -0.83
C VAL A 98 -1.11 -2.50 -1.42
N SER A 99 -1.60 -2.73 -2.63
CA SER A 99 -1.36 -3.97 -3.37
C SER A 99 0.07 -4.03 -3.87
N ASP A 100 0.80 -5.12 -3.62
CA ASP A 100 2.16 -5.34 -4.14
C ASP A 100 2.20 -5.65 -5.64
N TYR A 101 1.05 -6.04 -6.19
CA TYR A 101 0.89 -6.44 -7.58
C TYR A 101 -0.41 -5.88 -8.16
N ALA A 102 -0.37 -5.51 -9.44
CA ALA A 102 -1.51 -5.10 -10.24
C ALA A 102 -1.69 -6.04 -11.43
N VAL A 103 -2.93 -6.17 -11.93
CA VAL A 103 -3.21 -6.98 -13.11
C VAL A 103 -2.65 -6.29 -14.35
N ASP A 104 -1.69 -6.94 -14.99
CA ASP A 104 -1.02 -6.48 -16.20
C ASP A 104 -1.76 -6.96 -17.45
N ARG A 105 -2.06 -8.25 -17.51
CA ARG A 105 -2.72 -8.89 -18.67
C ARG A 105 -3.65 -10.00 -18.23
N VAL A 106 -4.65 -10.27 -19.07
CA VAL A 106 -5.62 -11.35 -18.87
C VAL A 106 -5.64 -12.21 -20.13
N THR A 107 -5.57 -13.52 -19.97
CA THR A 107 -5.67 -14.52 -21.05
C THR A 107 -6.44 -15.75 -20.55
N THR A 108 -6.52 -16.81 -21.35
CA THR A 108 -6.96 -18.13 -20.88
C THR A 108 -5.83 -19.14 -21.00
N ALA A 109 -5.95 -20.27 -20.32
CA ALA A 109 -4.99 -21.36 -20.45
C ALA A 109 -4.92 -21.88 -21.89
N GLU A 110 -6.04 -21.93 -22.61
CA GLU A 110 -6.12 -22.35 -24.02
C GLU A 110 -5.37 -21.38 -24.92
N ASN A 111 -5.59 -20.09 -24.73
CA ASN A 111 -4.91 -19.05 -25.49
C ASN A 111 -3.39 -19.11 -25.26
N LEU A 112 -2.96 -19.22 -24.00
CA LEU A 112 -1.54 -19.34 -23.69
C LEU A 112 -0.94 -20.64 -24.24
N ALA A 113 -1.62 -21.78 -24.07
CA ALA A 113 -1.17 -23.07 -24.58
C ALA A 113 -1.03 -23.05 -26.11
N GLY A 114 -2.01 -22.49 -26.82
CA GLY A 114 -1.94 -22.32 -28.26
C GLY A 114 -0.80 -21.40 -28.70
N PHE A 115 -0.56 -20.29 -27.98
CA PHE A 115 0.57 -19.41 -28.27
C PHE A 115 1.90 -20.15 -28.08
N LEU A 116 2.06 -20.89 -26.99
CA LEU A 116 3.26 -21.69 -26.72
C LEU A 116 3.46 -22.78 -27.78
N ALA A 117 2.40 -23.48 -28.19
CA ALA A 117 2.46 -24.52 -29.21
C ALA A 117 2.97 -23.98 -30.55
N ASP A 118 2.49 -22.83 -30.99
CA ASP A 118 2.91 -22.21 -32.25
C ASP A 118 4.39 -21.76 -32.20
N ARG A 119 4.81 -21.19 -31.06
CA ARG A 119 6.19 -20.77 -30.84
C ARG A 119 7.14 -21.96 -30.78
N LEU A 120 6.76 -23.04 -30.11
CA LEU A 120 7.56 -24.27 -30.02
C LEU A 120 7.65 -25.00 -31.36
N SER A 121 6.57 -24.99 -32.16
CA SER A 121 6.53 -25.65 -33.46
C SER A 121 7.43 -24.95 -34.49
N SER A 122 7.65 -23.64 -34.30
CA SER A 122 8.48 -22.80 -35.17
C SER A 122 9.93 -22.65 -34.68
N ALA A 123 10.26 -23.16 -33.49
CA ALA A 123 11.59 -23.05 -32.92
C ALA A 123 12.54 -24.14 -33.45
N ASP A 124 13.82 -23.80 -33.62
CA ASP A 124 14.83 -24.81 -33.91
C ASP A 124 15.08 -25.66 -32.65
N ARG A 125 14.91 -26.98 -32.78
CA ARG A 125 15.12 -27.92 -31.66
C ARG A 125 16.54 -27.86 -31.09
N GLN A 126 17.51 -27.37 -31.87
CA GLN A 126 18.88 -27.14 -31.40
C GLN A 126 19.02 -25.95 -30.43
N GLU A 127 18.00 -25.10 -30.29
CA GLU A 127 17.96 -24.01 -29.29
C GLU A 127 17.71 -24.56 -27.87
N PHE A 128 17.04 -25.71 -27.72
CA PHE A 128 16.69 -26.32 -26.43
C PHE A 128 17.78 -27.25 -25.90
N ARG A 129 19.02 -26.76 -25.82
CA ARG A 129 20.20 -27.55 -25.42
C ARG A 129 20.19 -28.00 -23.95
N SER A 130 19.23 -27.52 -23.16
CA SER A 130 19.02 -27.91 -21.77
C SER A 130 17.61 -27.57 -21.32
N THR A 131 17.16 -28.18 -20.22
CA THR A 131 15.90 -27.84 -19.55
C THR A 131 15.86 -26.35 -19.15
N ARG A 132 17.00 -25.78 -18.76
CA ARG A 132 17.09 -24.36 -18.41
C ARG A 132 16.84 -23.47 -19.63
N ALA A 133 17.47 -23.77 -20.76
CA ALA A 133 17.27 -23.02 -22.01
C ALA A 133 15.80 -23.09 -22.48
N LEU A 134 15.17 -24.27 -22.37
CA LEU A 134 13.74 -24.42 -22.66
C LEU A 134 12.88 -23.57 -21.71
N ALA A 135 13.17 -23.58 -20.40
CA ALA A 135 12.43 -22.78 -19.42
C ALA A 135 12.57 -21.27 -19.69
N GLU A 136 13.76 -20.79 -20.03
CA GLU A 136 14.03 -19.40 -20.42
C GLU A 136 13.23 -19.01 -21.68
N PHE A 137 13.21 -19.87 -22.71
CA PHE A 137 12.40 -19.67 -23.91
C PHE A 137 10.90 -19.63 -23.60
N LEU A 138 10.39 -20.57 -22.80
CA LEU A 138 8.97 -20.59 -22.42
C LEU A 138 8.58 -19.35 -21.62
N LEU A 139 9.45 -18.90 -20.70
CA LEU A 139 9.22 -17.67 -19.95
C LEU A 139 9.18 -16.45 -20.87
N GLU A 140 10.06 -16.37 -21.86
CA GLU A 140 10.00 -15.32 -22.89
C GLU A 140 8.68 -15.37 -23.66
N CYS A 141 8.24 -16.57 -24.08
CA CYS A 141 6.98 -16.73 -24.77
C CYS A 141 5.77 -16.31 -23.91
N ILE A 142 5.73 -16.71 -22.63
CA ILE A 142 4.70 -16.27 -21.68
C ILE A 142 4.70 -14.73 -21.58
N ASN A 143 5.88 -14.12 -21.48
CA ASN A 143 6.01 -12.67 -21.40
C ASN A 143 5.59 -11.96 -22.69
N ARG A 144 5.74 -12.59 -23.85
CA ARG A 144 5.34 -12.04 -25.16
C ARG A 144 3.95 -12.48 -25.65
N ASN A 145 3.21 -13.28 -24.88
CA ASN A 145 1.88 -13.75 -25.28
C ASN A 145 0.96 -12.55 -25.59
N ASP A 146 0.43 -12.53 -26.81
CA ASP A 146 -0.45 -11.51 -27.36
C ASP A 146 -1.89 -12.00 -27.53
N ARG A 147 -2.18 -13.27 -27.24
CA ARG A 147 -3.54 -13.85 -27.21
C ARG A 147 -4.27 -13.45 -25.94
N LEU A 148 -4.47 -12.16 -25.77
CA LEU A 148 -5.02 -11.54 -24.58
C LEU A 148 -6.53 -11.29 -24.73
N LEU A 149 -7.21 -11.23 -23.59
CA LEU A 149 -8.61 -10.84 -23.52
C LEU A 149 -8.73 -9.32 -23.40
N ASP A 150 -9.77 -8.74 -24.02
CA ASP A 150 -10.11 -7.34 -23.83
C ASP A 150 -10.63 -7.10 -22.40
N ARG A 151 -9.93 -6.24 -21.67
CA ARG A 151 -10.22 -5.87 -20.28
C ARG A 151 -11.06 -4.60 -20.16
N SER A 152 -11.35 -3.92 -21.27
CA SER A 152 -12.16 -2.69 -21.27
C SER A 152 -13.63 -2.96 -20.91
N ARG A 153 -14.08 -4.21 -21.12
CA ARG A 153 -15.43 -4.70 -20.80
C ARG A 153 -15.36 -5.82 -19.77
N LYS A 154 -16.52 -6.31 -19.34
CA LYS A 154 -16.61 -7.53 -18.54
C LYS A 154 -16.12 -8.71 -19.40
N VAL A 155 -15.11 -9.43 -18.92
CA VAL A 155 -14.69 -10.68 -19.55
C VAL A 155 -15.75 -11.75 -19.30
N SER A 156 -16.06 -12.56 -20.33
CA SER A 156 -17.14 -13.57 -20.30
C SER A 156 -16.96 -14.59 -19.18
N SER A 157 -18.08 -15.02 -18.60
CA SER A 157 -18.14 -16.13 -17.62
C SER A 157 -18.04 -17.51 -18.25
N GLU A 158 -18.18 -17.63 -19.57
CA GLU A 158 -18.10 -18.90 -20.31
C GLU A 158 -16.65 -19.35 -20.56
N LEU A 159 -15.65 -18.63 -20.03
CA LEU A 159 -14.24 -18.99 -20.16
C LEU A 159 -13.83 -19.86 -18.97
N ASP A 160 -13.41 -21.09 -19.24
CA ASP A 160 -13.10 -22.07 -18.20
C ASP A 160 -11.84 -21.70 -17.40
N HIS A 161 -10.75 -21.34 -18.07
CA HIS A 161 -9.43 -21.23 -17.45
C HIS A 161 -8.83 -19.83 -17.57
N MET A 162 -9.45 -18.84 -16.94
CA MET A 162 -8.93 -17.46 -16.94
C MET A 162 -7.59 -17.36 -16.18
N LEU A 163 -6.59 -16.75 -16.81
CA LEU A 163 -5.26 -16.50 -16.25
C LEU A 163 -5.01 -15.00 -16.12
N LEU A 164 -4.52 -14.59 -14.95
CA LEU A 164 -4.11 -13.21 -14.66
C LEU A 164 -2.60 -13.13 -14.58
N MET A 165 -1.98 -12.40 -15.50
CA MET A 165 -0.58 -12.01 -15.36
C MET A 165 -0.51 -10.72 -14.54
N MET A 166 0.33 -10.74 -13.51
CA MET A 166 0.46 -9.62 -12.59
C MET A 166 1.84 -8.98 -12.70
N ARG A 167 1.90 -7.65 -12.54
CA ARG A 167 3.15 -6.87 -12.45
C ARG A 167 3.28 -6.26 -11.07
N ARG A 168 4.51 -6.02 -10.62
CA ARG A 168 4.76 -5.29 -9.37
C ARG A 168 4.26 -3.85 -9.48
N THR A 169 3.71 -3.33 -8.39
CA THR A 169 3.30 -1.93 -8.25
C THR A 169 4.45 -1.04 -7.76
N PRO A 170 4.33 0.29 -7.89
CA PRO A 170 5.28 1.22 -7.28
C PRO A 170 5.31 1.10 -5.75
N LYS A 171 6.47 1.41 -5.15
CA LYS A 171 6.63 1.41 -3.68
C LYS A 171 6.30 2.80 -3.11
N LEU A 172 5.02 3.04 -2.85
CA LEU A 172 4.49 4.35 -2.41
C LEU A 172 5.22 4.94 -1.20
N ILE A 173 5.42 4.14 -0.14
CA ILE A 173 6.05 4.60 1.11
C ILE A 173 7.47 5.17 0.89
N GLY A 174 8.21 4.63 -0.07
CA GLY A 174 9.57 5.07 -0.39
C GLY A 174 9.62 6.48 -0.98
N LEU A 175 8.55 6.93 -1.65
CA LEU A 175 8.48 8.27 -2.22
C LEU A 175 8.50 9.37 -1.16
N VAL A 176 7.95 9.10 0.02
CA VAL A 176 7.75 10.14 1.05
C VAL A 176 9.09 10.76 1.45
N LYS A 177 10.05 9.94 1.85
CA LYS A 177 11.37 10.44 2.28
C LYS A 177 12.26 10.85 1.11
N ALA A 178 12.02 10.32 -0.09
CA ALA A 178 12.72 10.77 -1.30
C ALA A 178 12.34 12.22 -1.67
N LEU A 179 11.05 12.56 -1.62
CA LEU A 179 10.53 13.88 -2.01
C LEU A 179 10.45 14.86 -0.83
N ARG A 180 10.27 14.35 0.38
CA ARG A 180 10.16 15.15 1.60
C ARG A 180 10.96 14.53 2.77
N PRO A 181 12.30 14.61 2.75
CA PRO A 181 13.15 14.03 3.79
C PRO A 181 12.80 14.50 5.21
N SER A 182 12.38 15.76 5.34
CA SER A 182 12.02 16.41 6.61
C SER A 182 10.60 16.09 7.12
N ALA A 183 9.74 15.45 6.32
CA ALA A 183 8.41 15.06 6.79
C ALA A 183 8.52 13.95 7.84
N VAL A 184 7.63 13.96 8.83
CA VAL A 184 7.46 12.83 9.75
C VAL A 184 6.76 11.71 8.98
N LEU A 185 7.36 10.52 8.91
CA LEU A 185 6.78 9.37 8.22
C LEU A 185 6.38 8.29 9.22
N VAL A 186 5.10 7.93 9.21
CA VAL A 186 4.55 6.79 9.95
C VAL A 186 4.23 5.66 8.98
N GLY A 187 4.95 4.55 9.09
CA GLY A 187 4.69 3.32 8.35
C GLY A 187 3.80 2.33 9.12
N PHE A 188 3.30 1.32 8.42
CA PHE A 188 2.49 0.26 9.00
C PHE A 188 3.01 -1.11 8.55
N LYS A 189 2.93 -2.10 9.44
CA LYS A 189 3.29 -3.48 9.14
C LYS A 189 2.27 -4.43 9.78
N LEU A 190 1.46 -5.05 8.91
CA LEU A 190 0.53 -6.10 9.29
C LEU A 190 1.14 -7.48 8.96
N LEU A 191 1.12 -8.40 9.93
CA LEU A 191 1.39 -9.83 9.72
C LEU A 191 0.19 -10.66 10.22
N LYS A 192 0.27 -11.98 10.12
CA LYS A 192 -0.81 -12.89 10.55
C LYS A 192 -0.24 -14.11 11.29
N GLY A 193 -0.65 -14.30 12.54
CA GLY A 193 -0.34 -15.48 13.34
C GLY A 193 1.14 -15.65 13.64
N VAL A 194 1.89 -14.55 13.81
CA VAL A 194 3.32 -14.60 14.14
C VAL A 194 3.56 -14.26 15.61
N ASP A 195 4.69 -14.70 16.17
CA ASP A 195 5.10 -14.27 17.50
C ASP A 195 5.48 -12.78 17.53
N ARG A 196 5.49 -12.21 18.74
CA ARG A 196 5.78 -10.80 18.95
C ARG A 196 7.15 -10.39 18.42
N GLN A 197 8.20 -11.19 18.63
CA GLN A 197 9.54 -10.79 18.22
C GLN A 197 9.65 -10.72 16.70
N THR A 198 9.06 -11.68 15.99
CA THR A 198 8.95 -11.68 14.53
C THR A 198 8.20 -10.44 14.03
N LEU A 199 7.11 -10.05 14.70
CA LEU A 199 6.35 -8.85 14.37
C LEU A 199 7.17 -7.56 14.55
N LEU A 200 7.83 -7.41 15.70
CA LEU A 200 8.67 -6.25 15.99
C LEU A 200 9.84 -6.13 15.00
N ASN A 201 10.51 -7.25 14.70
CA ASN A 201 11.59 -7.30 13.71
C ASN A 201 11.10 -6.84 12.34
N ALA A 202 9.96 -7.35 11.88
CA ALA A 202 9.38 -6.95 10.60
C ALA A 202 9.03 -5.45 10.56
N GLY A 203 8.56 -4.89 11.68
CA GLY A 203 8.32 -3.45 11.81
C GLY A 203 9.60 -2.62 11.74
N HIS A 204 10.68 -3.04 12.41
CA HIS A 204 11.98 -2.37 12.32
C HIS A 204 12.60 -2.45 10.92
N GLU A 205 12.41 -3.55 10.18
CA GLU A 205 12.85 -3.65 8.79
C GLU A 205 12.13 -2.65 7.89
N VAL A 206 10.80 -2.48 8.05
CA VAL A 206 10.04 -1.44 7.35
C VAL A 206 10.55 -0.05 7.70
N MET A 207 10.85 0.19 8.99
CA MET A 207 11.35 1.46 9.49
C MET A 207 12.69 1.83 8.84
N LYS A 208 13.67 0.94 8.91
CA LYS A 208 15.01 1.15 8.35
C LYS A 208 14.95 1.36 6.83
N LYS A 209 14.22 0.48 6.13
CA LYS A 209 14.16 0.49 4.67
C LYS A 209 13.56 1.77 4.09
N ASN A 210 12.63 2.40 4.79
CA ASN A 210 11.91 3.58 4.29
C ASN A 210 12.21 4.84 5.11
N SER A 211 13.19 4.78 6.00
CA SER A 211 13.56 5.86 6.93
C SER A 211 12.35 6.41 7.70
N CYS A 212 11.44 5.52 8.14
CA CYS A 212 10.26 5.93 8.90
C CYS A 212 10.67 6.48 10.27
N ASP A 213 9.94 7.48 10.75
CA ASP A 213 10.08 8.01 12.09
C ASP A 213 9.32 7.17 13.12
N LEU A 214 8.25 6.51 12.69
CA LEU A 214 7.46 5.56 13.47
C LEU A 214 6.97 4.43 12.57
N VAL A 215 6.80 3.23 13.14
CA VAL A 215 6.09 2.14 12.46
C VAL A 215 5.11 1.49 13.42
N LEU A 216 3.84 1.39 13.04
CA LEU A 216 2.89 0.55 13.76
C LEU A 216 3.00 -0.89 13.25
N ALA A 217 3.43 -1.81 14.10
CA ALA A 217 3.43 -3.24 13.83
C ALA A 217 2.24 -3.91 14.53
N ASN A 218 1.44 -4.67 13.79
CA ASN A 218 0.26 -5.36 14.31
C ASN A 218 0.04 -6.73 13.65
N ASP A 219 -0.62 -7.63 14.36
CA ASP A 219 -0.99 -8.95 13.85
C ASP A 219 -2.50 -9.03 13.57
N GLN A 220 -2.89 -9.56 12.42
CA GLN A 220 -4.29 -9.72 12.02
C GLN A 220 -5.10 -10.56 13.00
N THR A 221 -4.51 -11.56 13.67
CA THR A 221 -5.23 -12.40 14.65
C THR A 221 -5.61 -11.64 15.92
N GLU A 222 -4.98 -10.49 16.14
CA GLU A 222 -5.19 -9.63 17.31
C GLU A 222 -6.18 -8.47 17.03
N ILE A 223 -6.93 -8.57 15.93
CA ILE A 223 -7.89 -7.54 15.48
C ILE A 223 -9.28 -8.16 15.39
N SER A 224 -10.16 -7.81 16.32
CA SER A 224 -11.56 -8.24 16.32
C SER A 224 -12.45 -7.26 17.07
N GLY A 225 -13.56 -6.83 16.44
CA GLY A 225 -14.42 -5.79 17.00
C GLY A 225 -13.64 -4.52 17.36
N ASP A 226 -13.66 -4.18 18.65
CA ASP A 226 -12.93 -3.03 19.21
C ASP A 226 -11.50 -3.37 19.66
N ARG A 227 -11.15 -4.66 19.77
CA ARG A 227 -9.77 -5.11 20.03
C ARG A 227 -8.92 -4.90 18.79
N HIS A 228 -7.76 -4.27 18.97
CA HIS A 228 -6.72 -4.09 17.97
C HIS A 228 -5.39 -3.88 18.69
N VAL A 229 -4.63 -4.95 18.88
CA VAL A 229 -3.29 -4.84 19.48
C VAL A 229 -2.29 -4.31 18.46
N GLY A 230 -1.52 -3.30 18.84
CA GLY A 230 -0.49 -2.72 18.00
C GLY A 230 0.71 -2.23 18.80
N TYR A 231 1.89 -2.30 18.18
CA TYR A 231 3.15 -1.84 18.74
C TYR A 231 3.66 -0.67 17.90
N LEU A 232 3.69 0.54 18.47
CA LEU A 232 4.21 1.73 17.81
C LEU A 232 5.72 1.84 18.08
N LEU A 233 6.51 1.47 17.08
CA LEU A 233 7.96 1.38 17.15
C LEU A 233 8.60 2.74 16.90
N SER A 234 9.72 3.01 17.58
CA SER A 234 10.61 4.16 17.37
C SER A 234 12.00 3.73 16.84
N PRO A 235 12.79 4.64 16.25
CA PRO A 235 14.11 4.32 15.67
C PRO A 235 15.17 3.84 16.66
N ASP A 236 15.02 4.21 17.93
CA ASP A 236 15.90 3.79 19.04
C ASP A 236 15.62 2.36 19.54
N GLY A 237 14.65 1.66 18.94
CA GLY A 237 14.24 0.31 19.35
C GLY A 237 13.17 0.30 20.43
N SER A 238 12.79 1.45 20.99
CA SER A 238 11.68 1.53 21.94
C SER A 238 10.34 1.36 21.24
N PHE A 239 9.32 0.91 21.98
CA PHE A 239 7.95 0.81 21.46
C PHE A 239 6.90 1.07 22.54
N GLU A 240 5.73 1.51 22.09
CA GLU A 240 4.52 1.63 22.90
C GLU A 240 3.51 0.58 22.45
N ARG A 241 2.81 -0.06 23.39
CA ARG A 241 1.76 -1.05 23.09
C ARG A 241 0.39 -0.45 23.36
N TYR A 242 -0.53 -0.68 22.44
CA TYR A 242 -1.93 -0.29 22.53
C TYR A 242 -2.83 -1.51 22.26
N GLU A 243 -4.08 -1.46 22.71
CA GLU A 243 -5.03 -2.57 22.63
C GLU A 243 -6.29 -2.26 21.81
N THR A 244 -6.54 -0.99 21.49
CA THR A 244 -7.69 -0.55 20.71
C THR A 244 -7.30 0.40 19.57
N LYS A 245 -8.18 0.53 18.56
CA LYS A 245 -7.97 1.51 17.47
C LYS A 245 -7.91 2.94 18.00
N ALA A 246 -8.71 3.26 19.03
CA ALA A 246 -8.73 4.58 19.64
C ALA A 246 -7.39 4.90 20.31
N GLU A 247 -6.84 3.97 21.09
CA GLU A 247 -5.52 4.11 21.72
C GLU A 247 -4.40 4.22 20.68
N ILE A 248 -4.43 3.39 19.63
CA ILE A 248 -3.44 3.46 18.54
C ILE A 248 -3.49 4.84 17.86
N SER A 249 -4.68 5.32 17.49
CA SER A 249 -4.84 6.63 16.85
C SER A 249 -4.38 7.77 17.76
N ALA A 250 -4.73 7.71 19.05
CA ALA A 250 -4.24 8.59 20.12
C ALA A 250 -2.71 8.63 20.20
N GLY A 251 -2.08 7.46 20.25
CA GLY A 251 -0.63 7.30 20.31
C GLY A 251 0.08 7.86 19.08
N ILE A 252 -0.37 7.47 17.88
CA ILE A 252 0.19 7.95 16.62
C ILE A 252 0.09 9.48 16.53
N ALA A 253 -1.09 10.06 16.76
CA ALA A 253 -1.29 11.50 16.68
C ALA A 253 -0.40 12.26 17.68
N GLY A 254 -0.33 11.80 18.94
CA GLY A 254 0.52 12.40 19.97
C GLY A 254 2.01 12.37 19.60
N ARG A 255 2.51 11.23 19.13
CA ARG A 255 3.91 11.07 18.74
C ARG A 255 4.26 11.89 17.49
N VAL A 256 3.37 11.94 16.50
CA VAL A 256 3.54 12.76 15.30
C VAL A 256 3.64 14.25 15.66
N LEU A 257 2.70 14.76 16.47
CA LEU A 257 2.72 16.16 16.89
C LEU A 257 3.98 16.52 17.68
N SER A 258 4.42 15.66 18.60
CA SER A 258 5.67 15.86 19.35
C SER A 258 6.91 15.88 18.44
N LEU A 259 6.97 15.00 17.43
CA LEU A 259 8.08 15.00 16.46
C LEU A 259 8.10 16.26 15.61
N LEU A 260 6.93 16.75 15.18
CA LEU A 260 6.81 17.99 14.43
C LEU A 260 7.28 19.19 15.27
N GLU A 261 6.88 19.27 16.54
CA GLU A 261 7.37 20.32 17.46
C GLU A 261 8.88 20.30 17.65
N LYS A 262 9.48 19.12 17.80
CA LYS A 262 10.92 18.99 17.95
C LYS A 262 11.67 19.49 16.72
N ARG A 263 11.15 19.22 15.52
CA ARG A 263 11.73 19.68 14.24
C ARG A 263 11.56 21.18 14.00
N GLU A 264 10.52 21.80 14.55
CA GLU A 264 10.35 23.26 14.47
C GLU A 264 11.34 24.03 15.35
N ARG A 265 11.89 23.37 16.39
CA ARG A 265 12.85 23.97 17.34
C ARG A 265 14.31 23.77 16.93
N GLN A 266 14.58 22.97 15.90
CA GLN A 266 15.91 22.67 15.36
C GLN A 266 16.15 23.49 14.10
#